data_AF-A0A2M7P8A7-F1
#
_entry.id   AF-A0A2M7P8A7-F1
#
_cell.length_a   1.000
_cell.length_b   1.000
_cell.length_c   1.000
_cell.angle_alpha   90.00
_cell.angle_beta   90.00
_cell.angle_gamma   90.00
#
_symmetry.space_group_name_H-M   'P 1'
#
loop_
_entity.id
_entity.type
_entity.pdbx_description
1 polymer ?
#
loop_
_entity_poly.entity_id
_entity_poly.type
_entity_poly.pdbx_seq_one_letter_code
_entity_poly.pdbx_strand_id
1 'polypeptide(L)'
;SANFLDTYRTSKARVCVTVGMMTTGYDCPDILNLGLFRPIFSPTDFIQIKGRGTRRHNFLEQLFDDSIKDGVTQPQKTAFKLFDFFANCEYFEEEFNYDEVVKLPKPRQHPLLSTSSTPSTTSTYEHLGEDLIASVREETIGYEGMKIDRMFFEHFEDTVRENDFIARSVEAGQWDRVIDYVNREVFDKPEEYYNLDKLRKAAAVDRRLTLREILEKIFGLIPRFKSKDELLEEEFAKFVTDYKPEEAGAIPAIKTFFKAYVTSDQVRHIIESRDFTDLATNPVFSSHDFRAVPKKYRTLIPEYVKDYVSLNQFAA
;
A
#
# COMPACT_ATOMS: atom_id res chain seq x y z
N SER A 1 -31.15 27.26 -1.11
CA SER A 1 -30.17 26.19 -0.82
C SER A 1 -29.77 25.56 -2.16
N ALA A 2 -28.53 25.09 -2.34
CA ALA A 2 -28.07 24.46 -3.59
C ALA A 2 -27.98 22.93 -3.47
N ASN A 3 -28.63 22.36 -2.45
CA ASN A 3 -28.64 20.93 -2.20
C ASN A 3 -29.88 20.35 -2.88
N PHE A 4 -29.67 19.33 -3.72
CA PHE A 4 -30.76 18.57 -4.34
C PHE A 4 -31.53 17.73 -3.31
N LEU A 5 -30.85 17.35 -2.22
CA LEU A 5 -31.41 16.73 -1.03
C LEU A 5 -31.08 17.62 0.16
N ASP A 6 -32.09 18.28 0.73
CA ASP A 6 -31.88 19.15 1.90
C ASP A 6 -31.36 18.36 3.11
N THR A 7 -31.66 17.06 3.17
CA THR A 7 -31.28 16.12 4.24
C THR A 7 -29.85 15.59 4.14
N TYR A 8 -29.09 15.97 3.11
CA TYR A 8 -27.74 15.48 2.85
C TYR A 8 -26.70 16.62 2.87
N ARG A 9 -25.72 16.52 3.77
CA ARG A 9 -24.67 17.53 3.95
C ARG A 9 -23.56 17.36 2.90
N THR A 10 -23.61 18.18 1.87
CA THR A 10 -22.67 18.11 0.75
C THR A 10 -22.10 19.49 0.40
N SER A 11 -20.97 19.50 -0.31
CA SER A 11 -20.40 20.74 -0.84
C SER A 11 -21.37 21.37 -1.84
N LYS A 12 -21.43 22.71 -1.85
CA LYS A 12 -22.17 23.47 -2.87
C LYS A 12 -21.55 23.31 -4.26
N ALA A 13 -20.26 22.98 -4.33
CA ALA A 13 -19.56 22.68 -5.57
C ALA A 13 -19.62 21.17 -5.86
N ARG A 14 -20.15 20.81 -7.03
CA ARG A 14 -20.29 19.41 -7.50
C ARG A 14 -19.20 18.98 -8.47
N VAL A 15 -18.52 19.96 -9.07
CA VAL A 15 -17.44 19.75 -10.02
C VAL A 15 -16.24 20.53 -9.50
N CYS A 16 -15.10 19.83 -9.43
CA CYS A 16 -13.81 20.43 -9.12
C CYS A 16 -12.91 20.26 -10.34
N VAL A 17 -12.42 21.37 -10.88
CA VAL A 17 -11.47 21.38 -12.01
C VAL A 17 -10.09 21.74 -11.48
N THR A 18 -9.09 20.96 -11.82
CA THR A 18 -7.73 21.10 -11.28
C THR A 18 -6.69 20.63 -12.29
N VAL A 19 -5.55 21.32 -12.33
CA VAL A 19 -4.45 21.04 -13.27
C VAL A 19 -3.25 20.41 -12.56
N GLY A 20 -3.03 20.72 -11.27
CA GLY A 20 -1.89 20.23 -10.50
C GLY A 20 -2.11 20.02 -9.00
N MET A 21 -3.27 20.41 -8.43
CA MET A 21 -3.49 20.35 -6.98
C MET A 21 -4.11 19.04 -6.46
N MET A 22 -4.41 18.07 -7.33
CA MET A 22 -4.88 16.75 -6.88
C MET A 22 -3.75 15.84 -6.35
N THR A 23 -2.49 16.28 -6.40
CA THR A 23 -1.36 15.52 -5.86
C THR A 23 -1.27 15.60 -4.33
N THR A 24 -1.69 16.69 -3.65
CA THR A 24 -1.49 16.77 -2.17
C THR A 24 -2.55 17.51 -1.32
N GLY A 25 -3.61 18.14 -1.86
CA GLY A 25 -4.48 19.01 -1.03
C GLY A 25 -5.99 18.70 -1.00
N TYR A 26 -6.53 17.99 -2.00
CA TYR A 26 -7.98 17.75 -2.11
C TYR A 26 -8.32 16.30 -1.78
N ASP A 27 -8.95 16.10 -0.62
CA ASP A 27 -9.36 14.79 -0.13
C ASP A 27 -10.89 14.71 -0.02
N CYS A 28 -11.49 13.98 -0.96
CA CYS A 28 -12.94 13.87 -1.12
C CYS A 28 -13.26 12.38 -1.35
N PRO A 29 -13.56 11.60 -0.29
CA PRO A 29 -13.78 10.16 -0.42
C PRO A 29 -15.07 9.80 -1.19
N ASP A 30 -16.03 10.72 -1.22
CA ASP A 30 -17.34 10.61 -1.89
C ASP A 30 -17.31 10.83 -3.42
N ILE A 31 -16.14 10.94 -4.05
CA ILE A 31 -16.00 11.08 -5.52
C ILE A 31 -16.61 9.86 -6.22
N LEU A 32 -17.60 10.09 -7.08
CA LEU A 32 -18.21 9.05 -7.92
C LEU A 32 -17.77 9.11 -9.38
N ASN A 33 -17.28 10.26 -9.84
CA ASN A 33 -16.92 10.50 -11.23
C ASN A 33 -15.57 11.24 -11.27
N LEU A 34 -14.64 10.75 -12.06
CA LEU A 34 -13.35 11.38 -12.29
C LEU A 34 -13.13 11.54 -13.80
N GLY A 35 -12.78 12.75 -14.25
CA GLY A 35 -12.57 13.04 -15.66
C GLY A 35 -11.12 13.41 -15.96
N LEU A 36 -10.51 12.75 -16.95
CA LEU A 36 -9.20 13.04 -17.50
C LEU A 36 -9.37 13.86 -18.78
N PHE A 37 -9.16 15.18 -18.65
CA PHE A 37 -9.27 16.16 -19.74
C PHE A 37 -7.92 16.69 -20.20
N ARG A 38 -6.84 15.95 -19.91
CA ARG A 38 -5.49 16.25 -20.39
C ARG A 38 -4.73 14.96 -20.61
N PRO A 39 -3.70 14.96 -21.47
CA PRO A 39 -2.76 13.87 -21.51
C PRO A 39 -1.97 13.82 -20.19
N ILE A 40 -1.77 12.62 -19.68
CA ILE A 40 -0.96 12.32 -18.51
C ILE A 40 0.22 11.49 -19.00
N PHE A 41 1.41 12.05 -18.87
CA PHE A 41 2.65 11.41 -19.32
C PHE A 41 3.34 10.64 -18.19
N SER A 42 2.96 10.87 -16.93
CA SER A 42 3.53 10.17 -15.78
C SER A 42 2.58 9.08 -15.27
N PRO A 43 3.02 7.81 -15.21
CA PRO A 43 2.21 6.72 -14.65
C PRO A 43 1.84 7.00 -13.18
N THR A 44 2.73 7.67 -12.45
CA THR A 44 2.50 8.10 -11.06
C THR A 44 1.33 9.06 -10.96
N ASP A 45 1.29 10.12 -11.78
CA ASP A 45 0.19 11.07 -11.79
C ASP A 45 -1.14 10.37 -12.10
N PHE A 46 -1.12 9.43 -13.06
CA PHE A 46 -2.29 8.66 -13.43
C PHE A 46 -2.83 7.82 -12.25
N ILE A 47 -1.96 7.08 -11.55
CA ILE A 47 -2.33 6.30 -10.37
C ILE A 47 -2.82 7.21 -9.23
N GLN A 48 -2.17 8.35 -9.00
CA GLN A 48 -2.57 9.28 -7.94
C GLN A 48 -3.96 9.88 -8.20
N ILE A 49 -4.22 10.30 -9.43
CA ILE A 49 -5.51 10.83 -9.86
C ILE A 49 -6.57 9.73 -9.71
N LYS A 50 -6.34 8.54 -10.27
CA LYS A 50 -7.24 7.38 -10.14
C LYS A 50 -7.49 7.00 -8.67
N GLY A 51 -6.45 7.06 -7.83
CA GLY A 51 -6.50 6.74 -6.40
C GLY A 51 -7.41 7.64 -5.57
N ARG A 52 -7.80 8.81 -6.08
CA ARG A 52 -8.86 9.62 -5.46
C ARG A 52 -10.23 8.96 -5.61
N GLY A 53 -10.48 8.28 -6.73
CA GLY A 53 -11.70 7.55 -7.01
C GLY A 53 -11.85 6.23 -6.24
N THR A 54 -10.74 5.57 -5.86
CA THR A 54 -10.78 4.24 -5.20
C THR A 54 -11.05 4.28 -3.70
N ARG A 55 -11.12 5.48 -3.09
CA ARG A 55 -11.42 5.63 -1.67
C ARG A 55 -12.83 5.13 -1.34
N ARG A 56 -12.94 4.33 -0.29
CA ARG A 56 -14.22 3.89 0.28
C ARG A 56 -14.90 5.07 0.95
N HIS A 57 -16.22 5.13 0.83
CA HIS A 57 -17.02 6.16 1.43
C HIS A 57 -18.37 5.61 1.85
N ASN A 58 -18.83 6.00 3.03
CA ASN A 58 -20.16 5.67 3.51
C ASN A 58 -21.06 6.92 3.40
N PHE A 59 -22.01 6.88 2.48
CA PHE A 59 -22.93 7.99 2.22
C PHE A 59 -23.87 8.28 3.40
N LEU A 60 -23.98 7.39 4.41
CA LEU A 60 -24.74 7.67 5.63
C LEU A 60 -24.07 8.71 6.53
N GLU A 61 -22.75 8.91 6.41
CA GLU A 61 -22.01 9.85 7.29
C GLU A 61 -22.47 11.30 7.11
N GLN A 62 -22.95 11.65 5.92
CA GLN A 62 -23.41 13.00 5.60
C GLN A 62 -24.94 13.13 5.57
N LEU A 63 -25.68 12.02 5.72
CA LEU A 63 -27.13 12.02 5.83
C LEU A 63 -27.50 12.26 7.31
N PHE A 64 -28.25 13.32 7.59
CA PHE A 64 -28.61 13.67 8.98
C PHE A 64 -30.08 13.39 9.33
N ASP A 65 -30.88 12.93 8.37
CA ASP A 65 -32.25 12.49 8.60
C ASP A 65 -32.28 10.99 8.88
N ASP A 66 -32.51 10.64 10.15
CA ASP A 66 -32.53 9.25 10.61
C ASP A 66 -33.67 8.43 9.99
N SER A 67 -34.77 9.06 9.53
CA SER A 67 -35.89 8.37 8.89
C SER A 67 -35.56 7.84 7.48
N ILE A 68 -34.57 8.45 6.82
CA ILE A 68 -34.13 8.07 5.47
C ILE A 68 -32.99 7.05 5.55
N LYS A 69 -32.18 7.09 6.62
CA LYS A 69 -31.05 6.15 6.83
C LYS A 69 -31.48 4.70 6.76
N ASP A 70 -32.61 4.36 7.38
CA ASP A 70 -33.15 2.99 7.44
C ASP A 70 -33.60 2.45 6.07
N GLY A 71 -33.84 3.34 5.09
CA GLY A 71 -34.22 2.98 3.72
C GLY A 71 -33.05 2.77 2.76
N VAL A 72 -31.81 3.09 3.15
CA VAL A 72 -30.63 3.00 2.27
C VAL A 72 -30.03 1.59 2.34
N THR A 73 -30.30 0.78 1.32
CA THR A 73 -29.83 -0.61 1.24
C THR A 73 -28.35 -0.75 0.86
N GLN A 74 -27.77 0.25 0.18
CA GLN A 74 -26.37 0.26 -0.26
C GLN A 74 -25.68 1.58 0.10
N PRO A 75 -25.31 1.76 1.37
CA PRO A 75 -24.72 3.02 1.84
C PRO A 75 -23.23 3.16 1.49
N GLN A 76 -22.59 2.06 1.10
CA GLN A 76 -21.17 2.02 0.79
C GLN A 76 -20.92 2.29 -0.69
N LYS A 77 -19.90 3.11 -0.97
CA LYS A 77 -19.38 3.29 -2.33
C LYS A 77 -18.79 1.97 -2.83
N THR A 78 -19.41 1.42 -3.87
CA THR A 78 -18.99 0.16 -4.50
C THR A 78 -18.12 0.37 -5.73
N ALA A 79 -18.32 1.47 -6.46
CA ALA A 79 -17.59 1.79 -7.70
C ALA A 79 -17.51 3.31 -7.92
N PHE A 80 -16.66 3.72 -8.87
CA PHE A 80 -16.60 5.07 -9.42
C PHE A 80 -16.41 4.98 -10.93
N LYS A 81 -16.78 6.04 -11.68
CA LYS A 81 -16.56 6.13 -13.12
C LYS A 81 -15.32 6.98 -13.42
N LEU A 82 -14.45 6.47 -14.27
CA LEU A 82 -13.32 7.20 -14.84
C LEU A 82 -13.64 7.53 -16.30
N PHE A 83 -13.78 8.81 -16.61
CA PHE A 83 -13.97 9.31 -17.96
C PHE A 83 -12.62 9.75 -18.51
N ASP A 84 -12.21 9.21 -19.64
CA ASP A 84 -10.94 9.54 -20.26
C ASP A 84 -11.15 10.05 -21.68
N PHE A 85 -10.80 11.32 -21.91
CA PHE A 85 -10.97 11.99 -23.19
C PHE A 85 -9.68 12.05 -24.01
N PHE A 86 -8.55 11.58 -23.44
CA PHE A 86 -7.23 11.65 -24.06
C PHE A 86 -6.58 10.27 -24.25
N ALA A 87 -7.36 9.19 -24.12
CA ALA A 87 -6.90 7.81 -24.25
C ALA A 87 -5.69 7.47 -23.35
N ASN A 88 -5.60 8.10 -22.18
CA ASN A 88 -4.60 7.81 -21.16
C ASN A 88 -4.68 6.34 -20.69
N CYS A 89 -5.89 5.80 -20.52
CA CYS A 89 -6.08 4.41 -20.09
C CYS A 89 -5.49 3.44 -21.12
N GLU A 90 -5.83 3.60 -22.40
CA GLU A 90 -5.30 2.80 -23.51
C GLU A 90 -3.78 2.96 -23.62
N TYR A 91 -3.27 4.19 -23.52
CA TYR A 91 -1.84 4.47 -23.50
C TYR A 91 -1.11 3.71 -22.38
N PHE A 92 -1.59 3.79 -21.12
CA PHE A 92 -0.94 3.10 -20.00
C PHE A 92 -1.13 1.58 -19.97
N GLU A 93 -2.14 1.05 -20.64
CA GLU A 93 -2.40 -0.40 -20.71
C GLU A 93 -1.69 -1.08 -21.89
N GLU A 94 -1.66 -0.44 -23.06
CA GLU A 94 -1.20 -1.05 -24.30
C GLU A 94 0.13 -0.49 -24.82
N GLU A 95 0.32 0.83 -24.78
CA GLU A 95 1.40 1.51 -25.51
C GLU A 95 2.55 2.05 -24.65
N PHE A 96 2.38 2.16 -23.34
CA PHE A 96 3.37 2.79 -22.46
C PHE A 96 4.63 1.93 -22.34
N ASN A 97 5.72 2.43 -22.91
CA ASN A 97 7.04 1.84 -22.79
C ASN A 97 7.76 2.47 -21.59
N TYR A 98 7.86 1.72 -20.49
CA TYR A 98 8.35 2.19 -19.18
C TYR A 98 9.82 2.64 -19.20
N ASP A 99 10.61 2.19 -20.17
CA ASP A 99 12.04 2.53 -20.31
C ASP A 99 12.28 3.85 -21.05
N GLU A 100 11.24 4.45 -21.65
CA GLU A 100 11.41 5.65 -22.46
C GLU A 100 11.22 6.93 -21.62
N VAL A 101 12.29 7.71 -21.48
CA VAL A 101 12.18 9.08 -20.97
C VAL A 101 11.39 9.91 -21.99
N VAL A 102 10.09 10.06 -21.74
CA VAL A 102 9.19 10.82 -22.60
C VAL A 102 9.65 12.27 -22.65
N LYS A 103 10.22 12.68 -23.78
CA LYS A 103 10.56 14.08 -24.01
C LYS A 103 9.27 14.87 -24.17
N LEU A 104 9.04 15.82 -23.26
CA LEU A 104 7.93 16.76 -23.39
C LEU A 104 7.93 17.37 -24.79
N PRO A 105 6.79 17.38 -25.50
CA PRO A 105 6.70 18.00 -26.80
C PRO A 105 7.12 19.47 -26.68
N LYS A 106 8.14 19.85 -27.46
CA LYS A 106 8.60 21.25 -27.48
C LYS A 106 7.44 22.10 -27.99
N PRO A 107 7.11 23.23 -27.33
CA PRO A 107 6.15 24.18 -27.87
C PRO A 107 6.56 24.52 -29.31
N ARG A 108 5.63 24.41 -30.27
CA ARG A 108 5.90 24.84 -31.65
C ARG A 108 6.33 26.30 -31.60
N GLN A 109 7.55 26.58 -32.03
CA GLN A 109 7.97 27.95 -32.27
C GLN A 109 7.17 28.48 -33.46
N HIS A 110 6.23 29.38 -33.18
CA HIS A 110 5.65 30.22 -34.21
C HIS A 110 6.80 31.05 -34.81
N PRO A 111 6.90 31.21 -36.15
CA PRO A 111 7.90 32.09 -36.74
C PRO A 111 7.63 33.52 -36.26
N LEU A 112 8.45 33.99 -35.32
CA LEU A 112 8.39 35.36 -34.83
C LEU A 112 9.13 36.26 -35.83
N LEU A 113 8.37 37.01 -36.62
CA LEU A 113 8.84 38.26 -37.18
C LEU A 113 8.75 39.36 -36.10
N SER A 114 9.92 39.66 -35.54
CA SER A 114 10.42 40.90 -34.91
C SER A 114 9.59 41.70 -33.87
N THR A 115 10.25 41.85 -32.71
CA THR A 115 10.36 43.04 -31.83
C THR A 115 9.13 43.54 -31.07
N SER A 116 8.96 43.06 -29.84
CA SER A 116 8.96 43.89 -28.62
C SER A 116 8.81 42.99 -27.38
N SER A 117 9.47 43.40 -26.29
CA SER A 117 9.46 42.73 -25.00
C SER A 117 8.13 42.95 -24.27
N THR A 118 7.28 41.94 -24.26
CA THR A 118 6.16 41.79 -23.31
C THR A 118 6.15 40.37 -22.75
N PRO A 119 5.69 40.17 -21.49
CA PRO A 119 5.62 38.85 -20.91
C PRO A 119 4.63 38.01 -21.72
N SER A 120 5.09 36.88 -22.23
CA SER A 120 4.32 35.86 -22.94
C SER A 120 2.99 35.59 -22.23
N THR A 121 1.90 36.15 -22.78
CA THR A 121 0.55 35.68 -22.49
C THR A 121 0.45 34.26 -22.99
N THR A 122 0.16 33.34 -22.07
CA THR A 122 -0.14 31.93 -22.35
C THR A 122 -1.09 31.87 -23.54
N SER A 123 -0.59 31.46 -24.70
CA SER A 123 -1.40 31.41 -25.93
C SER A 123 -2.46 30.35 -25.73
N THR A 124 -3.72 30.78 -25.59
CA THR A 124 -4.87 29.88 -25.53
C THR A 124 -4.87 29.01 -26.77
N TYR A 125 -4.72 27.69 -26.59
CA TYR A 125 -4.88 26.73 -27.67
C TYR A 125 -6.37 26.60 -27.97
N GLU A 126 -6.80 27.10 -29.12
CA GLU A 126 -8.15 26.91 -29.63
C GLU A 126 -8.18 25.73 -30.59
N HIS A 127 -8.91 24.68 -30.21
CA HIS A 127 -9.20 23.54 -31.08
C HIS A 127 -10.37 23.92 -32.02
N LEU A 128 -10.09 24.03 -33.32
CA LEU A 128 -11.07 24.40 -34.36
C LEU A 128 -11.79 23.18 -34.99
N GLY A 129 -11.61 21.97 -34.45
CA GLY A 129 -12.31 20.77 -34.90
C GLY A 129 -13.70 20.66 -34.25
N GLU A 130 -14.61 19.91 -34.88
CA GLU A 130 -15.90 19.57 -34.27
C GLU A 130 -15.65 18.78 -32.98
N ASP A 131 -16.11 19.29 -31.83
CA ASP A 131 -15.99 18.64 -30.51
C ASP A 131 -17.02 17.50 -30.35
N LEU A 132 -17.06 16.63 -31.37
CA LEU A 132 -17.95 15.49 -31.42
C LEU A 132 -17.22 14.27 -30.84
N ILE A 133 -17.86 13.61 -29.88
CA ILE A 133 -17.37 12.36 -29.32
C ILE A 133 -17.35 11.32 -30.44
N ALA A 134 -16.16 10.96 -30.92
CA ALA A 134 -15.98 10.04 -32.05
C ALA A 134 -16.37 8.59 -31.71
N SER A 135 -16.19 8.19 -30.45
CA SER A 135 -16.63 6.87 -29.95
C SER A 135 -16.75 6.89 -28.43
N VAL A 136 -17.63 6.06 -27.88
CA VAL A 136 -17.75 5.79 -26.44
C VAL A 136 -17.44 4.32 -26.23
N ARG A 137 -16.39 4.01 -25.49
CA ARG A 137 -16.04 2.66 -25.03
C ARG A 137 -16.16 2.62 -23.52
N GLU A 138 -16.83 1.60 -22.99
CA GLU A 138 -16.95 1.36 -21.56
C GLU A 138 -16.24 0.06 -21.22
N GLU A 139 -15.30 0.12 -20.29
CA GLU A 139 -14.54 -1.04 -19.81
C GLU A 139 -14.70 -1.17 -18.29
N THR A 140 -14.94 -2.39 -17.83
CA THR A 140 -15.09 -2.69 -16.41
C THR A 140 -13.79 -3.27 -15.87
N ILE A 141 -13.13 -2.53 -14.99
CA ILE A 141 -11.89 -2.96 -14.35
C ILE A 141 -12.23 -3.86 -13.17
N GLY A 142 -11.74 -5.09 -13.21
CA GLY A 142 -11.94 -6.08 -12.14
C GLY A 142 -11.15 -5.77 -10.86
N TYR A 143 -11.31 -6.61 -9.84
CA TYR A 143 -10.66 -6.47 -8.53
C TYR A 143 -9.13 -6.47 -8.59
N GLU A 144 -8.56 -7.07 -9.62
CA GLU A 144 -7.12 -7.14 -9.86
C GLU A 144 -6.53 -5.81 -10.38
N GLY A 145 -7.36 -4.80 -10.65
CA GLY A 145 -6.91 -3.49 -11.12
C GLY A 145 -6.42 -3.48 -12.58
N MET A 146 -5.91 -2.33 -13.01
CA MET A 146 -5.35 -2.11 -14.35
C MET A 146 -3.95 -2.72 -14.44
N LYS A 147 -3.46 -3.01 -15.65
CA LYS A 147 -2.11 -3.58 -15.89
C LYS A 147 -0.98 -2.73 -15.28
N ILE A 148 -1.12 -1.41 -15.33
CA ILE A 148 -0.21 -0.44 -14.68
C ILE A 148 -0.10 -0.63 -13.16
N ASP A 149 -1.14 -1.15 -12.49
CA ASP A 149 -1.09 -1.46 -11.07
C ASP A 149 -0.27 -2.74 -10.77
N ARG A 150 -0.13 -3.64 -11.76
CA ARG A 150 0.53 -4.96 -11.64
C ARG A 150 1.97 -4.95 -12.14
N MET A 151 2.21 -4.39 -13.32
CA MET A 151 3.54 -4.36 -13.96
C MET A 151 4.57 -3.50 -13.23
N PHE A 152 4.11 -2.59 -12.37
CA PHE A 152 4.97 -1.83 -11.49
C PHE A 152 5.81 -2.73 -10.55
N PHE A 153 5.33 -3.94 -10.22
CA PHE A 153 6.07 -4.89 -9.40
C PHE A 153 7.16 -5.63 -10.18
N GLU A 154 6.85 -6.08 -11.40
CA GLU A 154 7.81 -6.80 -12.26
C GLU A 154 9.00 -5.89 -12.62
N HIS A 155 8.73 -4.63 -12.98
CA HIS A 155 9.79 -3.67 -13.28
C HIS A 155 10.67 -3.38 -12.06
N PHE A 156 10.11 -3.30 -10.84
CA PHE A 156 10.92 -3.16 -9.62
C PHE A 156 11.94 -4.30 -9.48
N GLU A 157 11.49 -5.55 -9.68
CA GLU A 157 12.39 -6.70 -9.58
C GLU A 157 13.52 -6.61 -10.60
N ASP A 158 13.22 -6.17 -11.82
CA ASP A 158 14.20 -6.03 -12.89
C ASP A 158 15.17 -4.86 -12.63
N THR A 159 14.70 -3.67 -12.26
CA THR A 159 15.55 -2.52 -11.91
C THR A 159 16.51 -2.86 -10.76
N VAL A 160 16.04 -3.62 -9.77
CA VAL A 160 16.86 -4.05 -8.63
C VAL A 160 17.86 -5.13 -9.05
N ARG A 161 17.46 -6.06 -9.91
CA ARG A 161 18.30 -7.17 -10.39
C ARG A 161 19.39 -6.72 -11.36
N GLU A 162 19.10 -5.75 -12.22
CA GLU A 162 20.04 -5.18 -13.19
C GLU A 162 21.04 -4.19 -12.57
N ASN A 163 20.81 -3.77 -11.32
CA ASN A 163 21.70 -2.85 -10.64
C ASN A 163 22.94 -3.57 -10.07
N ASP A 164 24.08 -3.38 -10.75
CA ASP A 164 25.40 -3.90 -10.34
C ASP A 164 25.80 -3.60 -8.89
N PHE A 165 25.43 -2.43 -8.37
CA PHE A 165 25.76 -2.03 -7.01
C PHE A 165 24.95 -2.85 -5.99
N ILE A 166 23.66 -3.03 -6.25
CA ILE A 166 22.78 -3.84 -5.39
C ILE A 166 23.24 -5.30 -5.42
N ALA A 167 23.44 -5.87 -6.62
CA ALA A 167 23.85 -7.27 -6.78
C ALA A 167 25.15 -7.59 -6.02
N ARG A 168 26.22 -6.79 -6.22
CA ARG A 168 27.50 -7.00 -5.51
C ARG A 168 27.40 -6.82 -4.01
N SER A 169 26.57 -5.87 -3.56
CA SER A 169 26.41 -5.58 -2.13
C SER A 169 25.58 -6.68 -1.44
N VAL A 170 24.62 -7.28 -2.15
CA VAL A 170 23.86 -8.46 -1.69
C VAL A 170 24.77 -9.69 -1.60
N GLU A 171 25.59 -9.96 -2.61
CA GLU A 171 26.58 -11.06 -2.59
C GLU A 171 27.60 -10.89 -1.45
N ALA A 172 28.01 -9.66 -1.17
CA ALA A 172 28.91 -9.34 -0.06
C ALA A 172 28.23 -9.34 1.33
N GLY A 173 26.93 -9.59 1.41
CA GLY A 173 26.15 -9.57 2.66
C GLY A 173 26.02 -8.19 3.31
N GLN A 174 26.27 -7.11 2.56
CA GLN A 174 26.24 -5.72 3.05
C GLN A 174 24.81 -5.15 3.04
N TRP A 175 23.90 -5.80 3.78
CA TRP A 175 22.46 -5.50 3.76
C TRP A 175 22.13 -4.06 4.13
N ASP A 176 22.76 -3.51 5.16
CA ASP A 176 22.48 -2.13 5.62
C ASP A 176 22.76 -1.11 4.51
N ARG A 177 23.83 -1.34 3.73
CA ARG A 177 24.23 -0.47 2.63
C ARG A 177 23.27 -0.59 1.44
N VAL A 178 22.79 -1.80 1.16
CA VAL A 178 21.78 -2.03 0.12
C VAL A 178 20.47 -1.35 0.48
N ILE A 179 20.04 -1.50 1.73
CA ILE A 179 18.80 -0.90 2.23
C ILE A 179 18.85 0.63 2.13
N ASP A 180 19.95 1.25 2.57
CA ASP A 180 20.13 2.71 2.46
C ASP A 180 20.11 3.17 0.99
N TYR A 181 20.82 2.46 0.12
CA TYR A 181 20.86 2.77 -1.31
C TYR A 181 19.48 2.65 -1.97
N VAL A 182 18.75 1.56 -1.73
CA VAL A 182 17.41 1.37 -2.30
C VAL A 182 16.45 2.43 -1.74
N ASN A 183 16.53 2.78 -0.46
CA ASN A 183 15.73 3.87 0.11
C ASN A 183 16.00 5.22 -0.58
N ARG A 184 17.27 5.59 -0.78
CA ARG A 184 17.62 6.89 -1.35
C ARG A 184 17.49 6.97 -2.86
N GLU A 185 17.87 5.91 -3.58
CA GLU A 185 18.01 5.93 -5.04
C GLU A 185 16.83 5.31 -5.77
N VAL A 186 16.00 4.50 -5.08
CA VAL A 186 14.85 3.81 -5.68
C VAL A 186 13.55 4.28 -5.06
N PHE A 187 13.47 4.47 -3.73
CA PHE A 187 12.23 4.91 -3.07
C PHE A 187 12.05 6.44 -2.98
N ASP A 188 13.13 7.21 -2.78
CA ASP A 188 13.07 8.68 -2.64
C ASP A 188 13.04 9.44 -3.98
N LYS A 189 13.02 8.76 -5.13
CA LYS A 189 12.89 9.42 -6.43
C LYS A 189 11.42 9.73 -6.74
N PRO A 190 11.06 11.01 -6.97
CA PRO A 190 9.68 11.42 -7.14
C PRO A 190 9.03 10.96 -8.46
N GLU A 191 9.77 10.27 -9.32
CA GLU A 191 9.29 9.78 -10.62
C GLU A 191 8.92 8.28 -10.56
N GLU A 192 9.46 7.52 -9.60
CA GLU A 192 9.30 6.06 -9.47
C GLU A 192 8.96 5.68 -8.02
N TYR A 193 7.72 5.89 -7.60
CA TYR A 193 7.33 5.65 -6.20
C TYR A 193 7.01 4.19 -5.92
N TYR A 194 8.07 3.39 -5.80
CA TYR A 194 7.99 2.15 -5.08
C TYR A 194 7.63 2.48 -3.62
N ASN A 195 6.71 1.73 -3.01
CA ASN A 195 6.44 1.88 -1.59
C ASN A 195 6.37 0.48 -1.01
N LEU A 196 7.14 0.26 0.06
CA LEU A 196 7.20 -0.99 0.82
C LEU A 196 5.82 -1.52 1.19
N ASP A 197 4.84 -0.65 1.44
CA ASP A 197 3.47 -1.05 1.74
C ASP A 197 2.71 -1.59 0.52
N LYS A 198 3.01 -1.09 -0.69
CA LYS A 198 2.48 -1.67 -1.94
C LYS A 198 3.13 -3.01 -2.24
N LEU A 199 4.45 -3.11 -2.05
CA LEU A 199 5.19 -4.37 -2.20
C LEU A 199 4.66 -5.45 -1.24
N ARG A 200 4.35 -5.08 0.01
CA ARG A 200 3.71 -5.96 1.00
C ARG A 200 2.34 -6.46 0.55
N LYS A 201 1.48 -5.56 0.03
CA LYS A 201 0.15 -5.92 -0.46
C LYS A 201 0.21 -6.86 -1.66
N ALA A 202 1.14 -6.64 -2.59
CA ALA A 202 1.35 -7.50 -3.75
C ALA A 202 1.84 -8.90 -3.37
N ALA A 203 2.68 -9.00 -2.32
CA ALA A 203 3.22 -10.26 -1.85
C ALA A 203 2.18 -11.17 -1.15
N ALA A 204 0.99 -10.66 -0.81
CA ALA A 204 -0.10 -11.40 -0.18
C ALA A 204 0.29 -12.21 1.09
N VAL A 205 1.23 -11.68 1.89
CA VAL A 205 1.72 -12.34 3.12
C VAL A 205 1.00 -11.76 4.34
N ASP A 206 0.68 -12.63 5.31
CA ASP A 206 0.01 -12.34 6.59
C ASP A 206 0.90 -11.67 7.65
N ARG A 207 1.97 -10.99 7.23
CA ARG A 207 2.91 -10.28 8.11
C ARG A 207 3.63 -9.12 7.42
N ARG A 208 4.28 -8.27 8.23
CA ARG A 208 5.04 -7.13 7.75
C ARG A 208 6.40 -7.55 7.17
N LEU A 209 6.50 -7.60 5.84
CA LEU A 209 7.77 -7.90 5.15
C LEU A 209 8.78 -6.76 5.28
N THR A 210 10.04 -7.12 5.46
CA THR A 210 11.17 -6.18 5.44
C THR A 210 11.73 -5.99 4.04
N LEU A 211 12.40 -4.86 3.78
CA LEU A 211 13.06 -4.63 2.49
C LEU A 211 14.09 -5.72 2.18
N ARG A 212 14.80 -6.15 3.22
CA ARG A 212 15.79 -7.23 3.13
C ARG A 212 15.17 -8.50 2.57
N GLU A 213 14.06 -8.97 3.13
CA GLU A 213 13.40 -10.19 2.64
C GLU A 213 12.93 -10.05 1.19
N ILE A 214 12.42 -8.86 0.82
CA ILE A 214 12.01 -8.58 -0.56
C ILE A 214 13.21 -8.72 -1.49
N LEU A 215 14.35 -8.14 -1.14
CA LEU A 215 15.59 -8.26 -1.91
C LEU A 215 16.09 -9.70 -1.94
N GLU A 216 16.09 -10.41 -0.81
CA GLU A 216 16.46 -11.83 -0.74
C GLU A 216 15.63 -12.68 -1.69
N LYS A 217 14.34 -12.38 -1.85
CA LYS A 217 13.48 -13.07 -2.83
C LYS A 217 13.88 -12.73 -4.27
N ILE A 218 14.09 -11.45 -4.57
CA ILE A 218 14.45 -10.97 -5.93
C ILE A 218 15.76 -11.60 -6.43
N PHE A 219 16.75 -11.72 -5.53
CA PHE A 219 18.04 -12.36 -5.79
C PHE A 219 18.03 -13.88 -5.65
N GLY A 220 16.87 -14.50 -5.40
CA GLY A 220 16.73 -15.96 -5.32
C GLY A 220 17.37 -16.62 -4.09
N LEU A 221 17.70 -15.83 -3.06
CA LEU A 221 18.21 -16.35 -1.78
C LEU A 221 17.09 -17.04 -0.97
N ILE A 222 15.85 -16.60 -1.14
CA ILE A 222 14.66 -17.27 -0.61
C ILE A 222 13.69 -17.64 -1.73
N PRO A 223 13.15 -18.87 -1.76
CA PRO A 223 12.21 -19.30 -2.79
C PRO A 223 10.80 -18.70 -2.62
N ARG A 224 10.41 -18.39 -1.38
CA ARG A 224 9.14 -17.75 -1.04
C ARG A 224 9.25 -17.00 0.29
N PHE A 225 8.36 -16.04 0.49
CA PHE A 225 8.19 -15.41 1.80
C PHE A 225 7.58 -16.42 2.78
N LYS A 226 8.20 -16.57 3.94
CA LYS A 226 7.65 -17.39 5.03
C LYS A 226 6.39 -16.75 5.58
N SER A 227 5.39 -17.55 5.96
CA SER A 227 4.20 -17.04 6.64
C SER A 227 4.52 -16.62 8.08
N LYS A 228 3.58 -15.93 8.72
CA LYS A 228 3.67 -15.61 10.16
C LYS A 228 3.91 -16.86 11.01
N ASP A 229 3.18 -17.94 10.73
CA ASP A 229 3.31 -19.20 11.46
C ASP A 229 4.67 -19.86 11.23
N GLU A 230 5.19 -19.88 10.00
CA GLU A 230 6.49 -20.48 9.69
C GLU A 230 7.63 -19.77 10.41
N LEU A 231 7.62 -18.44 10.49
CA LEU A 231 8.61 -17.71 11.28
C LEU A 231 8.51 -18.00 12.77
N LEU A 232 7.30 -18.10 13.32
CA LEU A 232 7.11 -18.44 14.72
C LEU A 232 7.66 -19.82 15.06
N GLU A 233 7.51 -20.78 14.15
CA GLU A 233 8.10 -22.12 14.31
C GLU A 233 9.63 -22.08 14.30
N GLU A 234 10.24 -21.28 13.43
CA GLU A 234 11.70 -21.16 13.37
C GLU A 234 12.29 -20.48 14.61
N GLU A 235 11.68 -19.39 15.07
CA GLU A 235 12.10 -18.72 16.31
C GLU A 235 11.90 -19.63 17.53
N PHE A 236 10.83 -20.42 17.55
CA PHE A 236 10.62 -21.44 18.58
C PHE A 236 11.66 -22.56 18.50
N ALA A 237 12.04 -23.02 17.30
CA ALA A 237 13.07 -24.04 17.12
C ALA A 237 14.46 -23.57 17.59
N LYS A 238 14.80 -22.30 17.36
CA LYS A 238 16.01 -21.67 17.95
C LYS A 238 15.96 -21.68 19.47
N PHE A 239 14.85 -21.24 20.05
CA PHE A 239 14.63 -21.28 21.50
C PHE A 239 14.81 -22.70 22.09
N VAL A 240 14.24 -23.72 21.44
CA VAL A 240 14.39 -25.13 21.87
C VAL A 240 15.84 -25.60 21.75
N THR A 241 16.58 -25.13 20.75
CA THR A 241 17.99 -25.49 20.53
C THR A 241 18.89 -24.87 21.59
N ASP A 242 18.64 -23.60 21.96
CA ASP A 242 19.45 -22.85 22.92
C ASP A 242 19.18 -23.30 24.36
N TYR A 243 17.91 -23.46 24.74
CA TYR A 243 17.52 -23.74 26.12
C TYR A 243 17.26 -25.22 26.42
N LYS A 244 17.21 -26.08 25.40
CA LYS A 244 17.04 -27.55 25.47
C LYS A 244 16.07 -27.97 26.60
N PRO A 245 14.75 -27.77 26.41
CA PRO A 245 13.81 -28.06 27.47
C PRO A 245 13.83 -29.53 27.90
N GLU A 246 14.13 -29.77 29.18
CA GLU A 246 14.24 -31.12 29.77
C GLU A 246 12.90 -31.89 29.78
N GLU A 247 11.80 -31.15 29.82
CA GLU A 247 10.44 -31.69 29.92
C GLU A 247 9.81 -31.79 28.52
N ALA A 248 10.15 -32.84 27.78
CA ALA A 248 9.66 -33.05 26.42
C ALA A 248 8.12 -33.04 26.29
N GLY A 249 7.41 -33.48 27.33
CA GLY A 249 5.94 -33.44 27.38
C GLY A 249 5.34 -32.04 27.52
N ALA A 250 6.12 -31.04 27.96
CA ALA A 250 5.69 -29.65 28.12
C ALA A 250 5.97 -28.79 26.87
N ILE A 251 6.73 -29.30 25.89
CA ILE A 251 7.07 -28.60 24.64
C ILE A 251 5.82 -28.03 23.95
N PRO A 252 4.68 -28.74 23.83
CA PRO A 252 3.47 -28.18 23.22
C PRO A 252 2.93 -26.98 24.00
N ALA A 253 2.92 -27.02 25.35
CA ALA A 253 2.45 -25.92 26.17
C ALA A 253 3.38 -24.70 26.09
N ILE A 254 4.69 -24.94 26.11
CA ILE A 254 5.74 -23.91 25.91
C ILE A 254 5.55 -23.25 24.54
N LYS A 255 5.30 -24.04 23.49
CA LYS A 255 5.04 -23.56 22.13
C LYS A 255 3.79 -22.68 22.05
N THR A 256 2.68 -23.12 22.63
CA THR A 256 1.43 -22.34 22.66
C THR A 256 1.64 -21.01 23.37
N PHE A 257 2.35 -21.01 24.50
CA PHE A 257 2.66 -19.78 25.22
C PHE A 257 3.62 -18.86 24.44
N PHE A 258 4.66 -19.40 23.82
CA PHE A 258 5.58 -18.65 22.96
C PHE A 258 4.83 -17.94 21.83
N LYS A 259 3.99 -18.67 21.08
CA LYS A 259 3.18 -18.11 20.00
C LYS A 259 2.22 -17.03 20.50
N ALA A 260 1.49 -17.29 21.59
CA ALA A 260 0.55 -16.32 22.16
C ALA A 260 1.25 -15.03 22.62
N TYR A 261 2.42 -15.15 23.24
CA TYR A 261 3.18 -14.00 23.75
C TYR A 261 3.77 -13.13 22.63
N VAL A 262 4.22 -13.74 21.53
CA VAL A 262 4.74 -13.01 20.36
C VAL A 262 3.60 -12.34 19.58
N THR A 263 2.44 -13.01 19.45
CA THR A 263 1.37 -12.54 18.56
C THR A 263 0.34 -11.62 19.21
N SER A 264 0.10 -11.72 20.53
CA SER A 264 -0.93 -10.95 21.22
C SER A 264 -0.31 -9.93 22.18
N ASP A 265 -0.50 -8.64 21.87
CA ASP A 265 -0.11 -7.55 22.76
C ASP A 265 -0.85 -7.61 24.11
N GLN A 266 -2.09 -8.09 24.11
CA GLN A 266 -2.88 -8.27 25.33
C GLN A 266 -2.26 -9.35 26.23
N VAL A 267 -1.88 -10.51 25.67
CA VAL A 267 -1.20 -11.57 26.44
C VAL A 267 0.12 -11.04 26.99
N ARG A 268 0.90 -10.30 26.19
CA ARG A 268 2.15 -9.67 26.63
C ARG A 268 1.93 -8.74 27.81
N HIS A 269 0.96 -7.82 27.71
CA HIS A 269 0.62 -6.88 28.77
C HIS A 269 0.25 -7.60 30.07
N ILE A 270 -0.59 -8.63 30.00
CA ILE A 270 -1.02 -9.39 31.18
C ILE A 270 0.16 -10.09 31.87
N ILE A 271 1.08 -10.67 31.09
CA ILE A 271 2.25 -11.36 31.63
C ILE A 271 3.25 -10.37 32.25
N GLU A 272 3.42 -9.19 31.64
CA GLU A 272 4.31 -8.14 32.15
C GLU A 272 3.76 -7.44 33.41
N SER A 273 2.44 -7.15 33.45
CA SER A 273 1.79 -6.56 34.61
C SER A 273 1.59 -7.54 35.77
N ARG A 274 1.74 -8.86 35.49
CA ARG A 274 1.47 -9.98 36.42
C ARG A 274 0.00 -10.08 36.85
N ASP A 275 -0.93 -9.50 36.08
CA ASP A 275 -2.37 -9.56 36.33
C ASP A 275 -3.00 -10.84 35.77
N PHE A 276 -2.63 -11.98 36.33
CA PHE A 276 -3.05 -13.30 35.82
C PHE A 276 -4.57 -13.56 35.88
N THR A 277 -5.35 -12.71 36.56
CA THR A 277 -6.82 -12.77 36.56
C THR A 277 -7.40 -12.57 35.17
N ASP A 278 -6.73 -11.77 34.33
CA ASP A 278 -7.21 -11.40 33.00
C ASP A 278 -6.93 -12.49 31.95
N LEU A 279 -6.10 -13.50 32.29
CA LEU A 279 -5.96 -14.72 31.48
C LEU A 279 -7.19 -15.63 31.53
N ALA A 280 -8.15 -15.39 32.43
CA ALA A 280 -9.37 -16.18 32.52
C ALA A 280 -10.40 -15.78 31.45
N THR A 281 -10.33 -14.54 30.95
CA THR A 281 -11.27 -13.97 29.96
C THR A 281 -10.66 -13.89 28.56
N ASN A 282 -9.39 -14.23 28.40
CA ASN A 282 -8.68 -14.11 27.13
C ASN A 282 -8.98 -15.31 26.20
N PRO A 283 -9.45 -15.08 24.96
CA PRO A 283 -9.77 -16.15 24.01
C PRO A 283 -8.54 -16.79 23.35
N VAL A 284 -7.38 -16.14 23.36
CA VAL A 284 -6.15 -16.56 22.67
C VAL A 284 -5.27 -17.43 23.57
N PHE A 285 -5.21 -17.13 24.87
CA PHE A 285 -4.38 -17.88 25.82
C PHE A 285 -5.01 -17.90 27.21
N SER A 286 -5.34 -19.10 27.68
CA SER A 286 -6.12 -19.27 28.91
C SER A 286 -5.26 -19.48 30.15
N SER A 287 -5.87 -19.28 31.33
CA SER A 287 -5.27 -19.63 32.62
C SER A 287 -4.87 -21.10 32.74
N HIS A 288 -5.56 -22.00 32.03
CA HIS A 288 -5.24 -23.43 32.00
C HIS A 288 -3.93 -23.66 31.24
N ASP A 289 -3.78 -23.03 30.08
CA ASP A 289 -2.58 -23.15 29.24
C ASP A 289 -1.35 -22.55 29.93
N PHE A 290 -1.53 -21.43 30.63
CA PHE A 290 -0.45 -20.85 31.45
C PHE A 290 -0.01 -21.77 32.58
N ARG A 291 -0.94 -22.51 33.20
CA ARG A 291 -0.61 -23.49 34.25
C ARG A 291 0.12 -24.70 33.72
N ALA A 292 -0.15 -25.12 32.49
CA ALA A 292 0.52 -26.21 31.81
C ALA A 292 1.99 -25.89 31.46
N VAL A 293 2.35 -24.61 31.33
CA VAL A 293 3.75 -24.18 31.13
C VAL A 293 4.53 -24.31 32.44
N PRO A 294 5.70 -24.96 32.47
CA PRO A 294 6.54 -25.05 33.65
C PRO A 294 7.04 -23.67 34.11
N LYS A 295 7.14 -23.46 35.42
CA LYS A 295 7.46 -22.14 36.02
C LYS A 295 8.75 -21.52 35.45
N LYS A 296 9.74 -22.35 35.14
CA LYS A 296 11.03 -21.94 34.54
C LYS A 296 10.82 -21.22 33.19
N TYR A 297 9.95 -21.73 32.33
CA TYR A 297 9.73 -21.16 31.00
C TYR A 297 8.79 -19.95 31.00
N ARG A 298 8.00 -19.76 32.06
CA ARG A 298 7.11 -18.59 32.21
C ARG A 298 7.88 -17.26 32.31
N THR A 299 9.10 -17.29 32.82
CA THR A 299 10.00 -16.12 32.88
C THR A 299 10.99 -16.09 31.71
N LEU A 300 11.51 -17.25 31.29
CA LEU A 300 12.50 -17.32 30.21
C LEU A 300 11.95 -16.92 28.84
N ILE A 301 10.69 -17.26 28.53
CA ILE A 301 10.10 -16.93 27.22
C ILE A 301 9.95 -15.42 27.04
N PRO A 302 9.39 -14.67 28.01
CA PRO A 302 9.36 -13.21 27.95
C PRO A 302 10.73 -12.55 27.78
N GLU A 303 11.77 -13.04 28.48
CA GLU A 303 13.14 -12.54 28.36
C GLU A 303 13.72 -12.81 26.98
N TYR A 304 13.65 -14.06 26.51
CA TYR A 304 14.14 -14.43 25.18
C TYR A 304 13.45 -13.63 24.07
N VAL A 305 12.13 -13.45 24.14
CA VAL A 305 11.39 -12.70 23.13
C VAL A 305 11.81 -11.23 23.12
N LYS A 306 12.12 -10.62 24.26
CA LYS A 306 12.63 -9.24 24.33
C LYS A 306 14.02 -9.09 23.71
N ASP A 307 14.88 -10.08 23.92
CA ASP A 307 16.28 -10.00 23.52
C ASP A 307 16.51 -10.42 22.06
N TYR A 308 15.71 -11.36 21.54
CA TYR A 308 15.98 -12.02 20.25
C TYR A 308 14.88 -11.89 19.21
N VAL A 309 13.64 -11.55 19.59
CA VAL A 309 12.50 -11.56 18.66
C VAL A 309 12.04 -10.14 18.34
N SER A 310 12.15 -9.76 17.07
CA SER A 310 11.65 -8.48 16.57
C SER A 310 10.11 -8.50 16.45
N LEU A 311 9.41 -8.12 17.52
CA LEU A 311 7.94 -8.10 17.61
C LEU A 311 7.26 -7.31 16.47
N ASN A 312 7.92 -6.28 15.94
CA ASN A 312 7.44 -5.47 14.81
C ASN A 312 7.20 -6.29 13.52
N GLN A 313 7.81 -7.46 13.38
CA GLN A 313 7.62 -8.34 12.22
C GLN A 313 6.31 -9.14 12.30
N PHE A 314 5.73 -9.26 13.50
CA PHE A 314 4.52 -10.05 13.76
C PHE A 314 3.27 -9.20 13.97
N ALA A 315 3.44 -7.88 14.05
CA ALA A 315 2.35 -6.90 14.06
C ALA A 315 1.64 -6.89 12.69
N ALA A 316 0.30 -6.99 12.73
CA ALA A 316 -0.57 -6.98 11.55
C ALA A 316 -0.89 -5.55 11.10
#